data_AF-A0A5E6XKN8-F1
#
_entry.id   AF-A0A5E6XKN8-F1
#
_cell.length_a   1.000
_cell.length_b   1.000
_cell.length_c   1.000
_cell.angle_alpha   90.00
_cell.angle_beta   90.00
_cell.angle_gamma   90.00
#
_symmetry.space_group_name_H-M   'P 1'
#
loop_
_entity.id
_entity.type
_entity.pdbx_description
1 polymer ?
#
loop_
_entity_poly.entity_id
_entity_poly.type
_entity_poly.pdbx_seq_one_letter_code
_entity_poly.pdbx_strand_id
1 'polypeptide(L)'
;MTWRDRQIPLLSFESACGQKIVIGERARIVILNALGGRPELKFIALLVQGIPRSCKLDSQLSYVDVPLCALEQAAVQVGEQVAKVPDLLALEELLVSAGLT
;
A
#
# COMPACT_ATOMS: atom_id res chain seq x y z
N MET A 1 -12.66 -1.86 -10.10
CA MET A 1 -12.58 -3.34 -9.97
C MET A 1 -13.75 -3.78 -9.12
N THR A 2 -14.45 -4.86 -9.47
CA THR A 2 -15.61 -5.32 -8.69
C THR A 2 -15.18 -6.25 -7.54
N TRP A 3 -15.59 -5.94 -6.31
CA TRP A 3 -15.44 -6.82 -5.15
C TRP A 3 -16.66 -6.72 -4.24
N ARG A 4 -17.29 -7.86 -3.91
CA ARG A 4 -18.55 -7.93 -3.12
C ARG A 4 -19.62 -6.95 -3.63
N ASP A 5 -19.87 -6.99 -4.94
CA ASP A 5 -20.84 -6.13 -5.64
C ASP A 5 -20.58 -4.63 -5.53
N ARG A 6 -19.36 -4.22 -5.18
CA ARG A 6 -18.92 -2.82 -5.14
C ARG A 6 -17.78 -2.58 -6.11
N GLN A 7 -17.76 -1.41 -6.73
CA GLN A 7 -16.56 -0.93 -7.40
C GLN A 7 -15.61 -0.41 -6.34
N ILE A 8 -14.36 -0.88 -6.41
CA ILE A 8 -13.26 -0.39 -5.58
C ILE A 8 -12.08 -0.01 -6.48
N PRO A 9 -11.31 1.04 -6.11
CA PRO A 9 -10.13 1.45 -6.85
C PRO A 9 -9.04 0.39 -6.74
N LEU A 10 -8.32 0.17 -7.85
CA LEU A 10 -7.14 -0.69 -7.93
C LEU A 10 -5.96 0.16 -8.36
N LEU A 11 -4.86 0.10 -7.58
CA LEU A 11 -3.66 0.87 -7.84
C LEU A 11 -2.39 0.02 -7.65
N SER A 12 -1.30 0.47 -8.25
CA SER A 12 0.07 0.00 -7.97
C SER A 12 0.76 1.01 -7.07
N PHE A 13 1.42 0.52 -6.03
CA PHE A 13 2.18 1.38 -5.11
C PHE A 13 3.34 2.05 -5.83
N GLU A 14 4.04 1.30 -6.68
CA GLU A 14 5.16 1.79 -7.48
C GLU A 14 4.72 2.96 -8.37
N SER A 15 3.60 2.82 -9.07
CA SER A 15 3.05 3.91 -9.89
C SER A 15 2.65 5.13 -9.07
N ALA A 16 2.05 4.91 -7.90
CA ALA A 16 1.63 5.99 -7.01
C ALA A 16 2.85 6.76 -6.46
N CYS A 17 3.99 6.08 -6.31
CA CYS A 17 5.29 6.69 -6.01
C CYS A 17 6.06 7.20 -7.24
N GLY A 18 5.44 7.25 -8.42
CA GLY A 18 6.07 7.76 -9.66
C GLY A 18 7.07 6.81 -10.31
N GLN A 19 7.11 5.54 -9.88
CA GLN A 19 7.95 4.50 -10.47
C GLN A 19 7.18 3.71 -11.55
N LYS A 20 7.92 2.99 -12.40
CA LYS A 20 7.30 2.12 -13.41
C LYS A 20 6.60 0.95 -12.73
N ILE A 21 5.38 0.66 -13.18
CA ILE A 21 4.66 -0.54 -12.78
C ILE A 21 5.41 -1.76 -13.31
N VAL A 22 5.69 -2.71 -12.42
CA VAL A 22 6.16 -4.05 -12.78
C VAL A 22 5.05 -5.02 -12.45
N ILE A 23 4.63 -5.85 -13.42
CA ILE A 23 3.63 -6.90 -13.19
C ILE A 23 4.36 -8.24 -13.40
N GLY A 24 4.81 -8.86 -12.32
CA GLY A 24 5.44 -10.18 -12.37
C GLY A 24 4.40 -11.31 -12.42
N GLU A 25 4.84 -12.52 -12.76
CA GLU A 25 4.00 -13.73 -12.78
C GLU A 25 3.32 -14.04 -11.43
N ARG A 26 3.95 -13.58 -10.34
CA ARG A 26 3.46 -13.77 -8.97
C ARG A 26 2.61 -12.60 -8.48
N ALA A 27 2.25 -11.65 -9.33
CA ALA A 27 1.44 -10.52 -8.94
C ALA A 27 0.11 -10.97 -8.30
N ARG A 28 -0.27 -10.32 -7.20
CA ARG A 28 -1.52 -10.53 -6.46
C ARG A 28 -2.15 -9.18 -6.19
N ILE A 29 -3.44 -9.20 -5.89
CA ILE A 29 -4.18 -8.03 -5.44
C ILE A 29 -4.53 -8.26 -3.97
N VAL A 30 -4.15 -7.32 -3.12
CA VAL A 30 -4.61 -7.28 -1.72
C VAL A 30 -5.70 -6.24 -1.60
N ILE A 31 -6.69 -6.51 -0.75
CA ILE A 31 -7.78 -5.58 -0.46
C ILE A 31 -7.57 -5.09 0.97
N LEU A 32 -7.42 -3.79 1.12
CA LEU A 32 -7.21 -3.11 2.40
C LEU A 32 -8.49 -2.36 2.78
N ASN A 33 -8.78 -2.33 4.07
CA ASN A 33 -9.78 -1.39 4.59
C ASN A 33 -9.19 0.02 4.52
N ALA A 34 -9.98 0.97 4.03
CA ALA A 34 -9.63 2.38 4.16
C ALA A 34 -9.69 2.80 5.63
N LEU A 35 -8.77 3.65 6.03
CA LEU A 35 -8.60 4.18 7.37
C LEU A 35 -9.25 5.55 7.56
N GLY A 36 -9.44 6.31 6.47
CA GLY A 36 -9.93 7.71 6.51
C GLY A 36 -11.42 7.88 6.82
N GLY A 37 -12.18 6.81 7.03
CA GLY A 37 -13.59 6.88 7.46
C GLY A 37 -14.58 7.41 6.42
N ARG A 38 -14.16 7.53 5.16
CA ARG A 38 -14.97 8.01 4.04
C ARG A 38 -16.09 7.03 3.68
N PRO A 39 -17.36 7.44 3.62
CA PRO A 39 -18.47 6.56 3.23
C PRO A 39 -18.33 5.97 1.82
N GLU A 40 -17.76 6.73 0.89
CA GLU A 40 -17.53 6.38 -0.50
C GLU A 40 -16.33 5.44 -0.66
N LEU A 41 -15.22 5.71 0.04
CA LEU A 41 -13.99 4.94 -0.06
C LEU A 41 -13.82 4.02 1.15
N LYS A 42 -14.45 2.84 1.12
CA LYS A 42 -14.36 1.85 2.22
C LYS A 42 -13.23 0.85 2.07
N PHE A 43 -12.82 0.57 0.84
CA PHE A 43 -11.79 -0.42 0.52
C PHE A 43 -10.93 0.08 -0.63
N ILE A 44 -9.65 -0.27 -0.58
CA ILE A 44 -8.71 -0.03 -1.67
C ILE A 44 -8.07 -1.36 -2.07
N ALA A 45 -7.84 -1.56 -3.37
CA ALA A 45 -7.13 -2.71 -3.87
C ALA A 45 -5.73 -2.32 -4.33
N LEU A 46 -4.72 -3.06 -3.87
CA LEU A 46 -3.32 -2.78 -4.17
C LEU A 46 -2.68 -3.96 -4.89
N LEU A 47 -2.01 -3.68 -6.00
CA LEU A 47 -1.17 -4.66 -6.69
C LEU A 47 0.11 -4.91 -5.87
N VAL A 48 0.44 -6.17 -5.63
CA VAL A 48 1.65 -6.60 -4.90
C VAL A 48 2.36 -7.74 -5.62
N GLN A 49 3.68 -7.85 -5.47
CA GLN A 49 4.49 -8.89 -6.12
C GLN A 49 4.59 -10.18 -5.28
N GLY A 50 3.45 -10.82 -5.03
CA GLY A 50 3.35 -12.06 -4.25
C GLY A 50 2.45 -11.91 -3.03
N ILE A 51 2.29 -13.00 -2.27
CA ILE A 51 1.46 -13.00 -1.06
C ILE A 51 2.27 -12.40 0.09
N PRO A 52 1.79 -11.34 0.76
CA PRO A 52 2.44 -10.80 1.95
C PRO A 52 2.55 -11.87 3.04
N ARG A 53 3.72 -11.97 3.67
CA ARG A 53 3.95 -12.88 4.78
C ARG A 53 3.88 -12.12 6.09
N SER A 54 3.08 -12.61 7.04
CA SER A 54 3.10 -12.08 8.40
C SER A 54 4.46 -12.37 9.04
N CYS A 55 5.03 -11.35 9.67
CA CYS A 55 6.23 -11.48 10.50
C CYS A 55 5.92 -10.94 11.90
N LYS A 56 6.57 -11.52 12.90
CA LYS A 56 6.46 -11.03 14.28
C LYS A 56 7.43 -9.86 14.45
N LEU A 57 6.91 -8.74 14.92
CA LEU A 57 7.71 -7.57 15.30
C LEU A 57 7.93 -7.60 16.82
N ASP A 58 9.11 -7.18 17.26
CA ASP A 58 9.32 -6.84 18.66
C ASP A 58 8.82 -5.42 18.95
N SER A 59 8.82 -5.03 20.22
CA SER A 59 8.43 -3.68 20.63
C SER A 59 9.49 -2.62 20.32
N GLN A 60 10.64 -3.01 19.77
CA GLN A 60 11.79 -2.14 19.47
C GLN A 60 12.08 -2.14 17.97
N LEU A 61 11.10 -1.66 17.19
CA LEU A 61 11.28 -1.41 15.76
C LEU A 61 12.47 -0.48 15.53
N SER A 62 13.46 -0.98 14.78
CA SER A 62 14.63 -0.20 14.38
C SER A 62 14.31 0.56 13.11
N TYR A 63 14.08 1.87 13.24
CA TYR A 63 13.94 2.77 12.09
C TYR A 63 15.30 2.95 11.43
N VAL A 64 15.31 2.94 10.09
CA VAL A 64 16.52 3.11 9.28
C VAL A 64 16.37 4.33 8.38
N ASP A 65 17.43 5.11 8.26
CA ASP A 65 17.45 6.30 7.43
C ASP A 65 17.87 5.91 6.00
N VAL A 66 16.87 5.75 5.14
CA VAL A 66 17.03 5.48 3.71
C VAL A 66 16.03 6.34 2.93
N PRO A 67 16.35 6.73 1.68
CA PRO A 67 15.44 7.54 0.88
C PRO A 67 14.04 6.92 0.79
N LEU A 68 13.02 7.72 1.07
CA LEU A 68 11.62 7.35 1.01
C LEU A 68 10.97 7.95 -0.25
N CYS A 69 10.07 7.21 -0.89
CA CYS A 69 9.20 7.82 -1.89
C CYS A 69 8.04 8.59 -1.25
N ALA A 70 7.28 9.34 -2.06
CA ALA A 70 6.25 10.25 -1.58
C ALA A 70 5.15 9.60 -0.70
N LEU A 71 4.94 8.29 -0.84
CA LEU A 71 3.91 7.54 -0.12
C LEU A 71 4.52 6.53 0.86
N GLU A 72 5.78 6.70 1.25
CA GLU A 72 6.44 5.92 2.29
C GLU A 72 6.64 6.80 3.54
N GLN A 73 6.10 6.37 4.69
CA GLN A 73 6.22 7.13 5.95
C GLN A 73 7.55 6.86 6.67
N ALA A 74 8.05 5.63 6.55
CA ALA A 74 9.23 5.18 7.27
C ALA A 74 9.87 3.98 6.60
N ALA A 75 11.13 3.73 6.93
CA ALA A 75 11.80 2.47 6.69
C ALA A 75 12.21 1.85 8.02
N VAL A 76 11.98 0.54 8.16
CA VAL A 76 12.26 -0.21 9.38
C VAL A 76 13.01 -1.50 9.07
N GLN A 77 13.94 -1.87 9.94
CA GLN A 77 14.63 -3.16 9.86
C GLN A 77 13.71 -4.27 10.40
N VAL A 78 13.45 -5.27 9.57
CA VAL A 78 12.64 -6.45 9.92
C VAL A 78 13.42 -7.71 9.55
N GLY A 79 14.00 -8.36 10.56
CA GLY A 79 14.95 -9.46 10.34
C GLY A 79 16.14 -8.96 9.53
N GLU A 80 16.41 -9.57 8.38
CA GLU A 80 17.50 -9.19 7.47
C GLU A 80 17.05 -8.21 6.37
N GLN A 81 15.79 -7.78 6.37
CA GLN A 81 15.23 -6.93 5.31
C GLN A 81 14.88 -5.54 5.82
N VAL A 82 15.09 -4.53 4.98
CA VAL A 82 14.53 -3.18 5.20
C VAL A 82 13.13 -3.15 4.58
N ALA A 83 12.12 -2.98 5.43
CA ALA A 83 10.73 -2.83 5.01
C ALA A 83 10.36 -1.34 4.95
N LYS A 84 9.59 -0.97 3.92
CA LYS A 84 9.03 0.38 3.75
C LYS A 84 7.59 0.39 4.23
N VAL A 85 7.24 1.36 5.08
CA VAL A 85 5.89 1.50 5.62
C VAL A 85 5.09 2.45 4.71
N PRO A 86 4.02 1.98 4.05
CA PRO A 86 3.22 2.82 3.17
C PRO A 86 2.35 3.80 3.95
N ASP A 87 2.19 5.02 3.44
CA ASP A 87 1.22 6.00 3.93
C ASP A 87 -0.16 5.70 3.34
N LEU A 88 -0.95 4.90 4.09
CA LEU A 88 -2.29 4.51 3.65
C LEU A 88 -3.27 5.69 3.59
N LEU A 89 -3.11 6.70 4.46
CA LEU A 89 -3.98 7.87 4.43
C LEU A 89 -3.68 8.75 3.23
N ALA A 90 -2.40 8.98 2.92
CA ALA A 90 -2.02 9.73 1.72
C ALA A 90 -2.41 9.00 0.43
N LEU A 91 -2.36 7.66 0.40
CA LEU A 91 -2.89 6.86 -0.70
C LEU A 91 -4.39 7.07 -0.89
N GLU A 92 -5.17 7.15 0.19
CA GLU A 92 -6.60 7.47 0.12
C GLU A 92 -6.85 8.88 -0.42
N GLU A 93 -6.11 9.89 0.03
CA GLU A 93 -6.22 11.26 -0.52
C GLU A 93 -5.89 11.31 -2.01
N LEU A 94 -4.89 10.54 -2.45
CA LEU A 94 -4.53 10.44 -3.87
C LEU A 94 -5.71 9.90 -4.69
N LEU A 95 -6.42 8.90 -4.17
CA LEU A 95 -7.59 8.34 -4.85
C LEU A 95 -8.76 9.33 -4.89
N VAL A 96 -9.01 10.03 -3.79
CA VAL A 96 -10.06 11.05 -3.71
C VAL A 96 -9.80 12.19 -4.69
N SER A 97 -8.58 12.72 -4.69
CA SER A 97 -8.18 13.81 -5.60
C SER A 97 -8.21 13.39 -7.08
N ALA A 98 -7.99 12.11 -7.39
CA ALA A 98 -8.13 11.55 -8.72
C ALA A 98 -9.58 11.22 -9.12
N GLY A 99 -10.56 11.35 -8.21
CA GLY A 99 -11.96 11.00 -8.45
C GLY A 99 -12.23 9.49 -8.49
N LEU A 100 -11.42 8.68 -7.81
CA LEU A 100 -11.44 7.21 -7.81
C LEU A 100 -11.95 6.64 -6.48
N THR A 101 -13.12 7.08 -6.02
CA THR A 101 -13.77 6.63 -4.76
C THR A 101 -14.99 5.77 -4.98
#